data_AF-A0A2V7RIH0-F1
#
_entry.id   AF-A0A2V7RIH0-F1
#
_cell.length_a   1.000
_cell.length_b   1.000
_cell.length_c   1.000
_cell.angle_alpha   90.00
_cell.angle_beta   90.00
_cell.angle_gamma   90.00
#
_symmetry.space_group_name_H-M   'P 1'
#
loop_
_entity.id
_entity.type
_entity.pdbx_description
1 polymer ?
#
loop_
_entity_poly.entity_id
_entity_poly.type
_entity_poly.pdbx_seq_one_letter_code
_entity_poly.pdbx_strand_id
1 'polypeptide(L)'
;ANSWPGMTVDVRRGIVYIPTGSATPDFYGGDRIGANLFANSLLALDAKTGKRLWHFQSVHHDIWDRDLPAAPNLVTVSSGGRRVDAIAQIAKSGFVFLF
;
A
#
# COMPACT_ATOMS: atom_id res chain seq x y z
N ALA A 1 -0.34 2.15 12.06
CA ALA A 1 0.78 1.84 11.16
C ALA A 1 1.42 3.13 10.67
N ASN A 2 2.74 3.15 10.53
CA ASN A 2 3.49 4.31 9.98
C ASN A 2 3.62 4.19 8.45
N SER A 3 4.19 5.19 7.80
CA SER A 3 4.63 5.12 6.38
C SER A 3 6.13 5.40 6.30
N TRP A 4 6.91 4.46 6.81
CA TRP A 4 8.38 4.52 6.77
C TRP A 4 9.03 4.31 5.38
N PRO A 5 8.43 3.57 4.41
CA PRO A 5 9.11 3.25 3.14
C PRO A 5 9.10 4.36 2.08
N GLY A 6 8.47 5.49 2.38
CA GLY A 6 8.25 6.58 1.43
C GLY A 6 6.96 6.44 0.62
N MET A 7 6.55 7.55 0.02
CA MET A 7 5.27 7.70 -0.71
C MET A 7 5.54 8.06 -2.17
N THR A 8 4.55 7.84 -3.03
CA THR A 8 4.64 8.20 -4.46
C THR A 8 3.48 9.09 -4.86
N VAL A 9 3.76 10.17 -5.59
CA VAL A 9 2.74 11.12 -6.05
C VAL A 9 2.58 11.00 -7.56
N ASP A 10 1.36 10.72 -8.02
CA ASP A 10 0.96 10.94 -9.41
C ASP A 10 0.47 12.38 -9.57
N VAL A 11 1.37 13.26 -9.99
CA VAL A 11 1.09 14.68 -10.17
C VAL A 11 0.00 14.92 -11.22
N ARG A 12 -0.06 14.08 -12.26
CA ARG A 12 -1.04 14.25 -13.36
C ARG A 12 -2.45 13.96 -12.88
N ARG A 13 -2.61 12.96 -12.01
CA ARG A 13 -3.91 12.56 -11.44
C ARG A 13 -4.24 13.24 -10.11
N GLY A 14 -3.26 13.89 -9.49
CA GLY A 14 -3.42 14.52 -8.17
C GLY A 14 -3.61 13.50 -7.06
N ILE A 15 -2.95 12.34 -7.15
CA ILE A 15 -3.10 11.23 -6.19
C ILE A 15 -1.77 10.99 -5.48
N VAL A 16 -1.80 10.81 -4.16
CA VAL A 16 -0.67 10.29 -3.38
C VAL A 16 -0.95 8.86 -2.95
N TYR A 17 0.03 7.99 -3.19
CA TYR A 17 0.03 6.59 -2.83
C TYR A 17 0.94 6.38 -1.63
N ILE A 18 0.37 5.85 -0.54
CA ILE A 18 1.03 5.75 0.77
C ILE A 18 1.03 4.28 1.20
N PRO A 19 2.18 3.59 1.16
CA PRO A 19 2.31 2.28 1.76
C PRO A 19 2.42 2.41 3.28
N THR A 20 1.76 1.53 4.02
CA THR A 20 1.81 1.51 5.48
C THR A 20 2.52 0.29 6.03
N GLY A 21 3.22 0.48 7.14
CA GLY A 21 3.87 -0.56 7.93
C GLY A 21 2.90 -1.55 8.60
N SER A 22 3.47 -2.50 9.34
CA SER A 22 2.72 -3.47 10.13
C SER A 22 1.97 -2.83 11.30
N ALA A 23 1.05 -3.58 11.88
CA ALA A 23 0.36 -3.17 13.09
C ALA A 23 1.27 -3.44 14.30
N THR A 24 1.43 -2.45 15.18
CA THR A 24 2.25 -2.58 16.37
C THR A 24 1.48 -3.26 17.51
N PRO A 25 2.08 -4.20 18.26
CA PRO A 25 3.43 -4.75 18.09
C PRO A 25 3.54 -5.69 16.89
N ASP A 26 4.60 -5.57 16.09
CA ASP A 26 4.68 -6.14 14.73
C ASP A 26 4.63 -7.68 14.71
N PHE A 27 5.19 -8.33 15.75
CA PHE A 27 5.29 -9.78 15.86
C PHE A 27 4.33 -10.41 16.89
N TYR A 28 3.45 -9.63 17.53
CA TYR A 28 2.48 -10.13 18.50
C TYR A 28 1.08 -9.57 18.26
N GLY A 29 0.13 -10.46 17.94
CA GLY A 29 -1.25 -10.12 17.59
C GLY A 29 -2.30 -10.29 18.69
N GLY A 30 -1.96 -10.90 19.82
CA GLY A 30 -2.95 -11.32 20.84
C GLY A 30 -3.83 -10.19 21.37
N ASP A 31 -3.26 -8.99 21.55
CA ASP A 31 -3.96 -7.82 22.08
C ASP A 31 -4.58 -6.92 20.99
N ARG A 32 -4.47 -7.30 19.71
CA ARG A 32 -4.92 -6.50 18.56
C ARG A 32 -5.80 -7.31 17.61
N ILE A 33 -6.89 -7.84 18.15
CA ILE A 33 -7.87 -8.64 17.39
C ILE A 33 -8.45 -7.86 16.21
N GLY A 34 -8.74 -8.57 15.12
CA GLY A 34 -9.31 -8.02 13.90
C GLY A 34 -8.27 -7.69 12.84
N ALA A 35 -8.71 -7.10 11.73
CA ALA A 35 -7.88 -6.93 10.53
C ALA A 35 -6.72 -5.94 10.71
N ASN A 36 -6.74 -5.10 11.75
CA ASN A 36 -5.77 -4.01 11.99
C ASN A 36 -5.69 -2.99 10.84
N LEU A 37 -6.80 -2.73 10.14
CA LEU A 37 -6.86 -1.69 9.11
C LEU A 37 -6.52 -0.32 9.74
N PHE A 38 -5.61 0.49 9.20
CA PHE A 38 -4.92 0.47 7.91
C PHE A 38 -3.44 0.04 7.97
N ALA A 39 -3.10 -1.04 8.67
CA ALA A 39 -1.77 -1.64 8.56
C ALA A 39 -1.63 -2.45 7.27
N ASN A 40 -0.39 -2.69 6.81
CA ASN A 40 -0.09 -3.49 5.61
C ASN A 40 -0.93 -3.08 4.40
N SER A 41 -1.17 -1.79 4.22
CA SER A 41 -2.11 -1.24 3.26
C SER A 41 -1.43 -0.28 2.30
N LEU A 42 -1.83 -0.33 1.03
CA LEU A 42 -1.60 0.75 0.09
C LEU A 42 -2.82 1.68 0.12
N LEU A 43 -2.61 2.92 0.54
CA LEU A 43 -3.64 3.96 0.52
C LEU A 43 -3.48 4.81 -0.75
N ALA A 44 -4.59 5.14 -1.41
CA ALA A 44 -4.63 6.18 -2.43
C ALA A 44 -5.48 7.34 -1.92
N LEU A 45 -4.86 8.50 -1.75
CA LEU A 45 -5.51 9.71 -1.28
C LEU A 45 -5.46 10.79 -2.35
N ASP A 46 -6.48 11.66 -2.38
CA ASP A 46 -6.39 12.93 -3.08
C ASP A 46 -5.25 13.74 -2.47
N ALA A 47 -4.27 14.12 -3.30
CA ALA A 47 -3.01 14.70 -2.85
C ALA A 47 -3.17 16.12 -2.25
N LYS A 48 -4.28 16.82 -2.56
CA LYS A 48 -4.52 18.17 -2.06
C LYS A 48 -5.30 18.17 -0.75
N THR A 49 -6.27 17.27 -0.63
CA THR A 49 -7.24 17.26 0.47
C THR A 49 -6.98 16.18 1.50
N GLY A 50 -6.17 15.16 1.16
CA GLY A 50 -5.98 13.96 1.98
C GLY A 50 -7.19 13.03 2.00
N LYS A 51 -8.24 13.32 1.23
CA LYS A 51 -9.44 12.46 1.16
C LYS A 51 -9.06 11.11 0.56
N ARG A 52 -9.39 10.03 1.26
CA ARG A 52 -9.18 8.67 0.77
C ARG A 52 -10.03 8.38 -0.46
N LEU A 53 -9.37 8.02 -1.56
CA LEU A 53 -10.00 7.54 -2.79
C LEU A 53 -10.28 6.04 -2.68
N TRP A 54 -9.24 5.27 -2.37
CA TRP A 54 -9.33 3.82 -2.14
C TRP A 54 -8.19 3.35 -1.24
N HIS A 55 -8.25 2.09 -0.83
CA HIS A 55 -7.13 1.39 -0.19
C HIS A 55 -7.17 -0.09 -0.54
N PHE A 56 -6.03 -0.75 -0.41
CA PHE A 56 -5.91 -2.21 -0.46
C PHE A 56 -5.05 -2.68 0.70
N GLN A 57 -5.56 -3.62 1.51
CA GLN A 57 -4.82 -4.23 2.61
C GLN A 57 -4.28 -5.60 2.16
N SER A 58 -2.96 -5.76 2.15
CA SER A 58 -2.30 -6.99 1.68
C SER A 58 -2.28 -8.09 2.74
N VAL A 59 -2.20 -7.72 4.03
CA VAL A 59 -2.17 -8.66 5.16
C VAL A 59 -3.15 -8.20 6.24
N HIS A 60 -4.12 -9.05 6.55
CA HIS A 60 -5.01 -8.90 7.69
C HIS A 60 -4.38 -9.50 8.94
N HIS A 61 -4.43 -8.79 10.06
CA HIS A 61 -3.95 -9.28 11.35
C HIS A 61 -2.50 -9.83 11.28
N ASP A 62 -1.59 -9.02 10.74
CA ASP A 62 -0.20 -9.44 10.53
C ASP A 62 0.51 -9.74 11.85
N ILE A 63 1.19 -10.87 11.96
CA ILE A 63 2.01 -11.26 13.12
C ILE A 63 3.44 -11.60 12.72
N TRP A 64 3.85 -11.22 11.51
CA TRP A 64 5.12 -11.60 10.90
C TRP A 64 5.89 -10.43 10.29
N ASP A 65 5.51 -9.18 10.57
CA ASP A 65 6.13 -7.98 9.98
C ASP A 65 6.17 -8.06 8.44
N ARG A 66 5.01 -8.34 7.82
CA ARG A 66 4.85 -8.53 6.36
C ARG A 66 4.34 -7.27 5.66
N ASP A 67 4.75 -6.11 6.14
CA ASP A 67 4.38 -4.83 5.57
C ASP A 67 4.89 -4.59 4.15
N LEU A 68 4.47 -3.45 3.61
CA LEU A 68 4.89 -2.94 2.32
C LEU A 68 6.22 -2.21 2.51
N PRO A 69 7.37 -2.75 2.06
CA PRO A 69 8.69 -2.28 2.50
C PRO A 69 9.31 -1.22 1.58
N ALA A 70 8.56 -0.72 0.59
CA ALA A 70 9.06 0.25 -0.37
C ALA A 70 7.96 1.16 -0.90
N ALA A 71 8.34 2.34 -1.34
CA ALA A 71 7.48 3.24 -2.09
C ALA A 71 6.91 2.55 -3.34
N PRO A 72 5.61 2.73 -3.66
CA PRO A 72 4.98 2.16 -4.83
C PRO A 72 5.50 2.83 -6.13
N ASN A 73 5.54 2.12 -7.24
CA ASN A 73 6.07 2.63 -8.51
C ASN A 73 4.95 2.92 -9.50
N LEU A 74 4.94 4.13 -10.07
CA LEU A 74 4.08 4.44 -11.21
C LEU A 74 4.66 3.78 -12.46
N VAL A 75 3.87 2.94 -13.12
CA VAL A 75 4.29 2.16 -14.27
C VAL A 75 3.26 2.24 -15.38
N THR A 76 3.68 1.99 -16.62
CA THR A 76 2.77 1.74 -17.73
C THR A 76 3.02 0.35 -18.28
N VAL A 77 2.03 -0.53 -18.15
CA VAL A 77 2.10 -1.92 -18.60
C VAL A 77 1.38 -2.11 -19.93
N SER A 78 1.78 -3.12 -20.70
CA SER A 78 1.05 -3.57 -21.89
C SER A 78 0.18 -4.75 -21.51
N SER A 79 -1.13 -4.65 -21.70
CA SER A 79 -2.08 -5.72 -21.43
C SER A 79 -3.08 -5.81 -22.59
N GLY A 80 -3.16 -6.96 -23.24
CA GLY A 80 -4.04 -7.17 -24.40
C GLY A 80 -3.78 -6.20 -25.56
N GLY A 81 -2.53 -5.79 -25.78
CA GLY A 81 -2.16 -4.80 -26.80
C GLY A 81 -2.45 -3.34 -26.42
N ARG A 82 -3.00 -3.08 -25.24
CA ARG A 82 -3.30 -1.73 -24.73
C ARG A 82 -2.29 -1.31 -23.67
N ARG A 83 -1.87 -0.05 -23.72
CA ARG A 83 -1.05 0.58 -22.67
C ARG A 83 -1.95 1.02 -21.52
N VAL A 84 -1.64 0.60 -20.31
CA VAL A 84 -2.41 0.91 -19.09
C VAL A 84 -1.46 1.46 -18.05
N ASP A 85 -1.74 2.66 -17.56
CA ASP A 85 -1.03 3.22 -16.40
C ASP A 85 -1.53 2.52 -15.13
N ALA A 86 -0.59 2.12 -14.29
CA ALA A 86 -0.83 1.34 -13.08
C ALA A 86 0.11 1.78 -11.95
N ILE A 87 -0.20 1.37 -10.74
CA ILE A 87 0.68 1.50 -9.57
C ILE A 87 1.13 0.10 -9.12
N ALA A 88 2.44 -0.10 -9.03
CA ALA A 88 3.03 -1.37 -8.64
C ALA A 88 3.59 -1.30 -7.22
N GLN A 89 3.15 -2.19 -6.34
CA GLN A 89 3.57 -2.27 -4.95
C GLN A 89 4.18 -3.64 -4.66
N ILE A 90 5.45 -3.65 -4.26
CA ILE A 90 6.10 -4.86 -3.73
C ILE A 90 5.73 -5.07 -2.26
N ALA A 91 5.70 -6.32 -1.80
CA ALA A 91 5.41 -6.66 -0.41
C ALA A 91 6.42 -7.67 0.14
N LYS A 92 6.68 -7.64 1.45
CA LYS A 92 7.53 -8.64 2.13
C LYS A 92 7.01 -10.07 2.02
N SER A 93 5.76 -10.27 1.62
CA SER A 93 5.16 -11.58 1.33
C SER A 93 5.69 -12.22 0.03
N GLY A 94 6.51 -11.50 -0.76
CA GLY A 94 7.06 -12.00 -2.03
C GLY A 94 6.20 -11.71 -3.25
N PHE A 95 5.07 -11.02 -3.06
CA PHE A 95 4.19 -10.61 -4.17
C PHE A 95 4.50 -9.19 -4.65
N VAL A 96 4.15 -8.97 -5.92
CA VAL A 96 4.00 -7.62 -6.49
C VAL A 96 2.54 -7.45 -6.86
N PHE A 97 1.89 -6.44 -6.26
CA PHE A 97 0.52 -6.07 -6.56
C PHE A 97 0.51 -4.96 -7.60
N LEU A 98 -0.32 -5.09 -8.64
CA LEU A 98 -0.60 -4.03 -9.60
C LEU A 98 -2.05 -3.58 -9.45
N PHE A 99 -2.26 -2.27 -9.47
CA PHE A 99 -3.57 -1.60 -9.42
C PHE A 99 -3.73 -0.63 -10.58
#